data_AF-A0A4Q3SCN4-F1
#
_entry.id   AF-A0A4Q3SCN4-F1
#
_cell.length_a   1.000
_cell.length_b   1.000
_cell.length_c   1.000
_cell.angle_alpha   90.00
_cell.angle_beta   90.00
_cell.angle_gamma   90.00
#
_symmetry.space_group_name_H-M   'P 1'
#
loop_
_entity.id
_entity.type
_entity.pdbx_description
1 polymer ?
#
loop_
_entity_poly.entity_id
_entity_poly.type
_entity_poly.pdbx_seq_one_letter_code
_entity_poly.pdbx_strand_id
1 'polypeptide(L)'
;SYHQTDKYLNLCKQFITNEYPEKFEVTKSDQVDMLGRSMEYFKSKEQFSLEEFTNEVIHHDEVKDSFMNYKRNFEASRNFEMNDEFDIHTTAVKKQQTAFKTVLKLDKNFHIYIHGRRDLMERGYDEMSQKKYYKIYFEEEL
;
A
#
# COMPACT_ATOMS: atom_id res chain seq x y z
N SER A 1 21.12 -3.32 -4.20
CA SER A 1 19.77 -3.79 -4.50
C SER A 1 18.93 -4.05 -3.23
N TYR A 2 19.24 -5.03 -2.34
CA TYR A 2 18.40 -5.36 -1.15
C TYR A 2 17.91 -4.15 -0.35
N HIS A 3 18.82 -3.27 0.08
CA HIS A 3 18.47 -2.11 0.89
C HIS A 3 17.60 -1.10 0.15
N GLN A 4 17.76 -0.98 -1.18
CA GLN A 4 16.92 -0.08 -1.99
C GLN A 4 15.49 -0.61 -2.06
N THR A 5 15.33 -1.91 -2.35
CA THR A 5 14.02 -2.58 -2.34
C THR A 5 13.32 -2.45 -0.99
N ASP A 6 14.05 -2.69 0.11
CA ASP A 6 13.52 -2.57 1.48
C ASP A 6 13.08 -1.14 1.81
N LYS A 7 13.90 -0.14 1.46
CA LYS A 7 13.59 1.28 1.67
C LYS A 7 12.36 1.72 0.87
N TYR A 8 12.27 1.36 -0.41
CA TYR A 8 11.13 1.75 -1.25
C TYR A 8 9.83 1.11 -0.81
N LEU A 9 9.83 -0.17 -0.47
CA LEU A 9 8.64 -0.83 0.07
C LEU A 9 8.20 -0.16 1.37
N ASN A 10 9.14 0.21 2.26
CA ASN A 10 8.80 0.95 3.47
C ASN A 10 8.26 2.35 3.18
N LEU A 11 8.89 3.10 2.28
CA LEU A 11 8.45 4.42 1.83
C LEU A 11 7.01 4.36 1.30
N CYS A 12 6.74 3.43 0.37
CA CYS A 12 5.41 3.23 -0.20
C CYS A 12 4.38 2.92 0.89
N LYS A 13 4.72 2.00 1.79
CA LYS A 13 3.83 1.65 2.90
C LYS A 13 3.50 2.88 3.76
N GLN A 14 4.51 3.64 4.18
CA GLN A 14 4.30 4.80 5.04
C GLN A 14 3.51 5.91 4.35
N PHE A 15 3.78 6.16 3.08
CA PHE A 15 2.99 7.09 2.27
C PHE A 15 1.52 6.68 2.24
N ILE A 16 1.24 5.42 1.87
CA ILE A 16 -0.14 4.94 1.69
C ILE A 16 -0.89 4.88 3.02
N THR A 17 -0.24 4.54 4.13
CA THR A 17 -0.92 4.42 5.42
C THR A 17 -1.14 5.74 6.13
N ASN A 18 -0.29 6.75 5.88
CA ASN A 18 -0.25 7.99 6.66
C ASN A 18 -0.59 9.20 5.79
N GLU A 19 0.25 9.53 4.80
CA GLU A 19 0.14 10.76 4.00
C GLU A 19 -1.08 10.72 3.06
N TYR A 20 -1.32 9.56 2.43
CA TYR A 20 -2.37 9.39 1.43
C TYR A 20 -3.79 9.68 1.98
N PRO A 21 -4.22 9.10 3.12
CA PRO A 21 -5.52 9.45 3.73
C PRO A 21 -5.59 10.85 4.36
N GLU A 22 -4.46 11.50 4.63
CA GLU A 22 -4.45 12.87 5.16
C GLU A 22 -4.64 13.91 4.05
N LYS A 23 -4.09 13.65 2.86
CA LYS A 23 -4.14 14.58 1.72
C LYS A 23 -5.27 14.33 0.75
N PHE A 24 -5.81 13.12 0.69
CA PHE A 24 -6.80 12.72 -0.30
C PHE A 24 -8.01 12.08 0.38
N GLU A 25 -9.21 12.30 -0.18
CA GLU A 25 -10.41 11.60 0.27
C GLU A 25 -10.40 10.15 -0.22
N VAL A 26 -9.76 9.29 0.57
CA VAL A 26 -9.56 7.87 0.20
C VAL A 26 -10.06 6.94 1.28
N THR A 27 -10.70 5.85 0.86
CA THR A 27 -11.21 4.86 1.78
C THR A 27 -10.09 3.95 2.30
N LYS A 28 -10.38 3.23 3.39
CA LYS A 28 -9.51 2.13 3.83
C LYS A 28 -9.44 1.00 2.82
N SER A 29 -10.48 0.86 1.97
CA SER A 29 -10.36 0.06 0.76
C SER A 29 -9.20 0.65 -0.01
N ASP A 30 -9.29 1.84 -0.60
CA ASP A 30 -8.30 2.54 -1.49
C ASP A 30 -6.81 2.43 -1.07
N GLN A 31 -6.52 2.43 0.22
CA GLN A 31 -5.16 2.16 0.73
C GLN A 31 -4.68 0.71 0.48
N VAL A 32 -5.53 -0.30 0.64
CA VAL A 32 -5.20 -1.75 0.54
C VAL A 32 -4.75 -2.21 -0.86
N ASP A 33 -5.32 -1.68 -1.93
CA ASP A 33 -5.02 -1.95 -3.36
C ASP A 33 -3.81 -1.18 -3.75
N MET A 34 -3.64 0.07 -3.33
CA MET A 34 -2.38 0.75 -3.61
C MET A 34 -1.23 0.00 -2.94
N LEU A 35 -1.42 -0.53 -1.71
CA LEU A 35 -0.46 -1.44 -1.07
C LEU A 35 -0.30 -2.76 -1.83
N GLY A 36 -1.40 -3.36 -2.27
CA GLY A 36 -1.42 -4.63 -3.00
C GLY A 36 -0.71 -4.52 -4.35
N ARG A 37 -1.04 -3.51 -5.14
CA ARG A 37 -0.43 -3.18 -6.42
C ARG A 37 1.04 -2.78 -6.27
N SER A 38 1.39 -2.04 -5.21
CA SER A 38 2.79 -1.81 -4.89
C SER A 38 3.52 -3.13 -4.70
N MET A 39 2.99 -4.03 -3.87
CA MET A 39 3.60 -5.33 -3.63
C MET A 39 3.67 -6.19 -4.90
N GLU A 40 2.65 -6.15 -5.75
CA GLU A 40 2.62 -6.89 -7.01
C GLU A 40 3.64 -6.37 -8.02
N TYR A 41 3.81 -5.05 -8.13
CA TYR A 41 4.88 -4.45 -8.94
C TYR A 41 6.25 -4.98 -8.50
N PHE A 42 6.54 -4.94 -7.20
CA PHE A 42 7.82 -5.45 -6.68
C PHE A 42 7.99 -6.97 -6.79
N LYS A 43 6.93 -7.75 -7.03
CA LYS A 43 7.02 -9.19 -7.26
C LYS A 43 7.19 -9.54 -8.73
N SER A 44 6.59 -8.76 -9.62
CA SER A 44 6.49 -9.06 -11.05
C SER A 44 7.65 -8.47 -11.86
N LYS A 45 8.28 -7.40 -11.39
CA LYS A 45 9.39 -6.74 -12.08
C LYS A 45 10.75 -7.21 -11.56
N GLU A 46 11.73 -7.29 -12.45
CA GLU A 46 13.13 -7.58 -12.10
C GLU A 46 13.90 -6.31 -11.71
N GLN A 47 13.55 -5.17 -12.31
CA GLN A 47 14.12 -3.87 -12.04
C GLN A 47 13.02 -2.92 -11.59
N PHE A 48 13.34 -2.07 -10.61
CA PHE A 48 12.50 -0.97 -10.20
C PHE A 48 12.85 0.26 -11.05
N SER A 49 11.82 0.96 -11.51
CA SER A 49 11.90 2.34 -12.01
C SER A 49 10.84 3.18 -11.30
N LEU A 50 11.26 4.33 -10.76
CA LEU A 50 10.34 5.26 -10.08
C LEU A 50 9.25 5.78 -11.02
N GLU A 51 9.60 6.06 -12.26
CA GLU A 51 8.66 6.52 -13.28
C GLU A 51 7.63 5.43 -13.61
N GLU A 52 8.09 4.21 -13.88
CA GLU A 52 7.22 3.08 -14.17
C GLU A 52 6.32 2.76 -12.96
N PHE A 53 6.88 2.73 -11.75
CA PHE A 53 6.14 2.50 -10.51
C PHE A 53 5.04 3.54 -10.29
N THR A 54 5.36 4.83 -10.39
CA THR A 54 4.37 5.90 -10.19
C THR A 54 3.29 5.87 -11.28
N ASN A 55 3.64 5.49 -12.50
CA ASN A 55 2.69 5.35 -13.60
C ASN A 55 1.82 4.08 -13.51
N GLU A 56 2.35 2.95 -13.04
CA GLU A 56 1.61 1.67 -12.95
C GLU A 56 0.85 1.48 -11.64
N VAL A 57 1.31 2.07 -10.53
CA VAL A 57 0.77 1.83 -9.18
C VAL A 57 -0.02 3.03 -8.64
N ILE A 58 0.42 4.25 -8.92
CA ILE A 58 -0.21 5.46 -8.37
C ILE A 58 -1.21 6.07 -9.37
N HIS A 59 -0.86 6.11 -10.65
CA HIS A 59 -1.65 6.64 -11.79
C HIS A 59 -2.00 8.14 -11.76
N HIS A 60 -2.57 8.65 -10.67
CA HIS A 60 -3.08 10.03 -10.58
C HIS A 60 -1.96 11.04 -10.33
N ASP A 61 -1.84 12.06 -11.18
CA ASP A 61 -0.72 13.00 -11.16
C ASP A 61 -0.59 13.76 -9.83
N GLU A 62 -1.70 14.20 -9.23
CA GLU A 62 -1.68 14.84 -7.91
C GLU A 62 -1.11 13.91 -6.81
N VAL A 63 -1.40 12.62 -6.90
CA VAL A 63 -0.90 11.61 -5.96
C VAL A 63 0.56 11.31 -6.25
N LYS A 64 0.99 11.30 -7.52
CA LYS A 64 2.41 11.17 -7.89
C LYS A 64 3.22 12.33 -7.32
N ASP A 65 2.75 13.56 -7.48
CA ASP A 65 3.41 14.75 -6.94
C ASP A 65 3.53 14.67 -5.42
N SER A 66 2.46 14.26 -4.74
CA SER A 66 2.50 14.05 -3.29
C SER A 66 3.47 12.94 -2.89
N PHE A 67 3.54 11.84 -3.63
CA PHE A 67 4.49 10.75 -3.37
C PHE A 67 5.94 11.20 -3.58
N MET A 68 6.23 11.96 -4.64
CA MET A 68 7.55 12.51 -4.91
C MET A 68 7.99 13.50 -3.83
N ASN A 69 7.09 14.35 -3.36
CA ASN A 69 7.35 15.24 -2.24
C ASN A 69 7.60 14.45 -0.94
N TYR A 70 6.81 13.40 -0.71
CA TYR A 70 7.00 12.51 0.44
C TYR A 70 8.37 11.80 0.41
N LYS A 71 8.80 11.28 -0.75
CA LYS A 71 10.14 10.70 -0.97
C LYS A 71 11.24 11.69 -0.59
N ARG A 72 11.19 12.93 -1.11
CA ARG A 72 12.20 13.97 -0.82
C ARG A 72 12.29 14.27 0.68
N ASN A 73 11.15 14.39 1.35
CA ASN A 73 11.11 14.62 2.80
C ASN A 73 11.66 13.42 3.59
N PHE A 74 11.35 12.21 3.15
CA PHE A 74 11.84 10.97 3.76
C PHE A 74 13.36 10.85 3.64
N GLU A 75 13.92 11.14 2.46
CA GLU A 75 15.37 11.18 2.19
C GLU A 75 16.07 12.22 3.07
N ALA A 76 15.55 13.44 3.10
CA ALA A 76 16.11 14.53 3.91
C ALA A 76 16.10 14.21 5.41
N SER A 77 14.99 13.66 5.93
CA SER A 77 14.85 13.34 7.35
C SER A 77 15.80 12.24 7.85
N ARG A 78 16.27 11.38 6.94
CA ARG A 78 17.12 10.23 7.26
C ARG A 78 18.54 10.35 6.72
N ASN A 79 18.87 11.48 6.11
CA ASN A 79 20.19 11.79 5.55
C ASN A 79 20.71 10.69 4.59
N PHE A 80 19.85 10.24 3.69
CA PHE A 80 20.26 9.33 2.60
C PHE A 80 19.46 9.59 1.32
N GLU A 81 20.01 9.16 0.20
CA GLU A 81 19.34 9.17 -1.10
C GLU A 81 18.86 7.77 -1.51
N MET A 82 17.74 7.72 -2.22
CA MET A 82 17.18 6.52 -2.83
C MET A 82 17.33 6.63 -4.34
N ASN A 83 17.88 5.58 -4.95
CA ASN A 83 18.04 5.54 -6.40
C ASN A 83 16.66 5.43 -7.06
N ASP A 84 16.46 6.13 -8.16
CA ASP A 84 15.20 6.06 -8.90
C ASP A 84 15.11 4.78 -9.75
N GLU A 85 16.25 4.11 -9.98
CA GLU A 85 16.34 2.81 -10.66
C GLU A 85 17.29 1.85 -9.94
N PHE A 86 16.90 0.58 -9.81
CA PHE A 86 17.72 -0.48 -9.22
C PHE A 86 17.13 -1.88 -9.44
N ASP A 87 17.97 -2.92 -9.42
CA ASP A 87 17.49 -4.32 -9.44
C ASP A 87 16.67 -4.65 -8.20
N ILE A 88 15.53 -5.32 -8.35
CA ILE A 88 14.67 -5.73 -7.24
C ILE A 88 15.23 -6.98 -6.57
N HIS A 89 15.42 -6.91 -5.25
CA HIS A 89 15.88 -8.05 -4.48
C HIS A 89 14.71 -8.89 -3.95
N THR A 90 14.47 -10.07 -4.53
CA THR A 90 13.34 -10.95 -4.17
C THR A 90 13.26 -11.29 -2.67
N THR A 91 14.39 -11.50 -1.98
CA THR A 91 14.38 -11.73 -0.52
C THR A 91 13.86 -10.54 0.28
N ALA A 92 14.17 -9.30 -0.15
CA ALA A 92 13.66 -8.10 0.50
C ALA A 92 12.13 -8.00 0.31
N VAL A 93 11.65 -8.30 -0.90
CA VAL A 93 10.21 -8.34 -1.22
C VAL A 93 9.49 -9.36 -0.35
N LYS A 94 9.99 -10.60 -0.28
CA LYS A 94 9.41 -11.66 0.56
C LYS A 94 9.35 -11.27 2.03
N LYS A 95 10.41 -10.64 2.56
CA LYS A 95 10.45 -10.15 3.94
C LYS A 95 9.38 -9.07 4.16
N GLN A 96 9.32 -8.07 3.30
CA GLN A 96 8.38 -6.95 3.42
C GLN A 96 6.93 -7.34 3.16
N GLN A 97 6.66 -8.40 2.38
CA GLN A 97 5.31 -8.91 2.14
C GLN A 97 4.56 -9.22 3.44
N THR A 98 5.26 -9.74 4.46
CA THR A 98 4.65 -10.01 5.77
C THR A 98 4.23 -8.71 6.49
N ALA A 99 5.02 -7.65 6.34
CA ALA A 99 4.75 -6.34 6.91
C ALA A 99 3.71 -5.54 6.11
N PHE A 100 3.45 -5.89 4.86
CA PHE A 100 2.46 -5.25 3.98
C PHE A 100 1.02 -5.73 4.19
N LYS A 101 0.80 -6.73 5.05
CA LYS A 101 -0.54 -7.18 5.44
C LYS A 101 -1.31 -6.01 6.03
N THR A 102 -2.42 -5.64 5.40
CA THR A 102 -3.28 -4.58 5.93
C THR A 102 -4.19 -5.14 6.99
N VAL A 103 -4.20 -4.52 8.16
CA VAL A 103 -5.14 -4.84 9.25
C VAL A 103 -6.23 -3.78 9.25
N LEU A 104 -7.45 -4.20 8.97
CA LEU A 104 -8.63 -3.39 9.20
C LEU A 104 -8.99 -3.49 10.69
N LYS A 105 -8.92 -2.36 11.39
CA LYS A 105 -9.32 -2.25 12.80
C LYS A 105 -10.70 -1.63 12.89
N LEU A 106 -11.67 -2.38 13.41
CA LEU A 106 -13.07 -1.95 13.56
C LEU A 106 -13.40 -1.82 15.04
N ASP A 107 -13.60 -0.58 15.51
CA ASP A 107 -14.02 -0.20 16.87
C ASP A 107 -13.25 -0.89 18.00
N LYS A 108 -12.02 -1.33 17.73
CA LYS A 108 -11.18 -2.18 18.61
C LYS A 108 -11.77 -3.56 18.92
N ASN A 109 -12.93 -3.90 18.38
CA ASN A 109 -13.59 -5.20 18.55
C ASN A 109 -13.06 -6.23 17.55
N PHE A 110 -12.64 -5.79 16.36
CA PHE A 110 -12.19 -6.68 15.30
C PHE A 110 -10.89 -6.20 14.65
N HIS A 111 -10.00 -7.15 14.40
CA HIS A 111 -8.83 -7.00 13.54
C HIS A 111 -8.97 -7.98 12.37
N ILE A 112 -9.23 -7.46 11.17
CA ILE A 112 -9.36 -8.28 9.96
C ILE A 112 -8.07 -8.14 9.15
N TYR A 113 -7.35 -9.24 8.96
CA TYR A 113 -6.17 -9.28 8.10
C TYR A 113 -6.60 -9.48 6.65
N ILE A 114 -6.33 -8.51 5.80
CA ILE A 114 -6.67 -8.57 4.38
C ILE A 114 -5.40 -9.00 3.62
N HIS A 115 -5.45 -10.16 2.97
CA HIS A 115 -4.32 -10.78 2.28
C HIS A 115 -4.24 -10.50 0.78
N GLY A 116 -4.97 -9.50 0.30
CA GLY A 116 -4.96 -9.06 -1.10
C GLY A 116 -6.02 -9.81 -1.92
N ARG A 117 -7.21 -9.22 -1.96
CA ARG A 117 -8.28 -9.37 -2.96
C ARG A 117 -9.48 -8.58 -2.44
N ARG A 118 -9.80 -7.47 -3.12
CA ARG A 118 -10.83 -6.50 -2.70
C ARG A 118 -12.19 -6.76 -3.33
N ASP A 119 -12.21 -7.45 -4.46
CA ASP A 119 -13.39 -7.91 -5.18
C ASP A 119 -14.36 -8.71 -4.29
N LEU A 120 -13.83 -9.30 -3.22
CA LEU A 120 -14.58 -10.05 -2.23
C LEU A 120 -15.00 -9.21 -1.00
N MET A 121 -14.95 -7.87 -1.06
CA MET A 121 -15.35 -7.01 0.05
C MET A 121 -16.25 -5.85 -0.37
N GLU A 122 -17.38 -5.69 0.32
CA GLU A 122 -18.31 -4.55 0.16
C GLU A 122 -18.44 -3.78 1.49
N ARG A 123 -18.38 -2.46 1.44
CA ARG A 123 -18.68 -1.60 2.60
C ARG A 123 -20.07 -1.00 2.44
N GLY A 124 -20.83 -0.94 3.53
CA GLY A 124 -22.10 -0.24 3.56
C GLY A 124 -22.42 0.40 4.91
N TYR A 125 -23.62 0.93 5.00
CA TYR A 125 -24.21 1.49 6.20
C TYR A 125 -25.57 0.86 6.40
N ASP A 126 -25.80 0.30 7.59
CA ASP A 126 -27.09 -0.24 7.98
C ASP A 126 -27.90 0.85 8.68
N GLU A 127 -28.94 1.34 8.00
CA GLU A 127 -29.82 2.40 8.50
C GLU A 127 -30.58 1.97 9.77
N MET A 128 -30.86 0.67 9.94
CA MET A 128 -31.60 0.19 11.11
C MET A 128 -30.75 0.23 12.38
N SER A 129 -29.53 -0.30 12.33
CA SER A 129 -28.62 -0.26 13.48
C SER A 129 -27.80 1.03 13.58
N GLN A 130 -27.85 1.90 12.56
CA GLN A 130 -27.04 3.10 12.42
C GLN A 130 -25.53 2.80 12.44
N LYS A 131 -25.11 1.62 11.92
CA LYS A 131 -23.71 1.15 11.93
C LYS A 131 -23.14 0.96 10.54
N LYS A 132 -21.83 1.15 10.41
CA LYS A 132 -21.07 0.78 9.20
C LYS A 132 -20.79 -0.72 9.23
N TYR A 133 -20.86 -1.38 8.08
CA TYR A 133 -20.53 -2.80 7.95
C TYR A 133 -19.54 -3.05 6.80
N TYR A 134 -18.86 -4.19 6.89
CA TYR A 134 -18.18 -4.83 5.76
C TYR A 134 -18.81 -6.20 5.50
N LYS A 135 -19.17 -6.51 4.26
CA LYS A 135 -19.48 -7.88 3.80
C LYS A 135 -18.21 -8.47 3.19
N ILE A 136 -17.93 -9.72 3.51
CA ILE A 136 -16.80 -10.48 2.98
C ILE A 136 -17.36 -11.70 2.28
N TYR A 137 -17.00 -11.89 1.02
CA TYR A 137 -17.37 -13.03 0.19
C TYR A 137 -16.26 -14.08 0.24
N PHE A 138 -16.64 -15.36 0.33
CA PHE A 138 -15.71 -16.49 0.25
C PHE A 138 -16.36 -17.64 -0.53
N GLU A 139 -15.54 -18.46 -1.18
CA GLU A 139 -16.00 -19.63 -1.96
C GLU A 139 -15.74 -20.93 -1.20
N GLU A 140 -14.53 -21.10 -0.66
CA GLU A 140 -14.10 -22.26 0.10
C GLU A 140 -13.52 -21.84 1.46
N GLU A 141 -13.83 -22.59 2.51
CA GLU A 141 -13.22 -22.45 3.84
C GLU A 141 -12.01 -23.39 3.93
N LEU A 142 -10.87 -22.87 4.41
CA LEU A 142 -9.60 -23.59 4.54
C LEU A 142 -9.24 -23.85 6.00
#